data_AF-A0A7H4NUC9-F1
#
_entry.id   AF-A0A7H4NUC9-F1
#
_cell.length_a   1.000
_cell.length_b   1.000
_cell.length_c   1.000
_cell.angle_alpha   90.00
_cell.angle_beta   90.00
_cell.angle_gamma   90.00
#
_symmetry.space_group_name_H-M   'P 1'
#
loop_
_entity.id
_entity.type
_entity.pdbx_description
1 polymer ?
#
loop_
_entity_poly.entity_id
_entity_poly.type
_entity_poly.pdbx_seq_one_letter_code
_entity_poly.pdbx_strand_id
1 'polypeptide(L)'
;MDLENIFRDVKLSKTEMTVLRFIQNDPEQCVREGIRAVAEHCYSNPSSLVRLAKKLKFSGWLELVYFIKFNITMPKLDVTNDIDYMSIQPAERIAPLLESLQHHRILIHGSGFFAADRPVYLQ
;
A
#
# COMPACT_ATOMS: atom_id res chain seq x y z
N MET A 1 15.73 2.34 -3.62
CA MET A 1 16.07 2.89 -2.28
C MET A 1 16.49 1.73 -1.38
N ASP A 2 17.53 1.88 -0.57
CA ASP A 2 18.10 0.76 0.20
C ASP A 2 17.39 0.60 1.56
N LEU A 3 16.87 -0.60 1.84
CA LEU A 3 16.15 -0.95 3.08
C LEU A 3 17.03 -0.71 4.32
N GLU A 4 18.33 -0.94 4.19
CA GLU A 4 19.29 -0.76 5.29
C GLU A 4 19.43 0.70 5.72
N ASN A 5 19.23 1.65 4.79
CA ASN A 5 19.23 3.07 5.12
C ASN A 5 17.93 3.51 5.80
N ILE A 6 16.79 2.94 5.40
CA ILE A 6 15.48 3.30 5.96
C ILE A 6 15.34 2.79 7.39
N PHE A 7 15.84 1.59 7.66
CA PHE A 7 15.73 0.92 8.96
C PHE A 7 17.06 0.87 9.72
N ARG A 8 17.96 1.83 9.47
CA ARG A 8 19.33 1.85 10.02
C ARG A 8 19.38 1.81 11.56
N ASP A 9 18.42 2.46 12.21
CA ASP A 9 18.35 2.54 13.68
C ASP A 9 17.76 1.28 14.33
N VAL A 10 17.32 0.30 13.53
CA VAL A 10 16.75 -0.96 13.99
C VAL A 10 17.75 -2.08 13.79
N LYS A 11 18.12 -2.78 14.87
CA LYS A 11 18.92 -4.00 14.77
C LYS A 11 18.08 -5.13 14.17
N LEU A 12 18.30 -5.41 12.89
CA LEU A 12 17.64 -6.49 12.17
C LEU A 12 18.50 -7.76 12.18
N SER A 13 17.86 -8.90 12.44
CA SER A 13 18.46 -10.21 12.26
C SER A 13 18.56 -10.56 10.77
N LYS A 14 19.36 -11.58 10.44
CA LYS A 14 19.49 -12.08 9.06
C LYS A 14 18.14 -12.49 8.47
N THR A 15 17.31 -13.22 9.24
CA THR A 15 15.98 -13.64 8.80
C THR A 15 15.04 -12.47 8.58
N GLU A 16 15.05 -11.45 9.46
CA GLU A 16 14.24 -10.25 9.25
C GLU A 16 14.65 -9.49 7.99
N MET A 17 15.96 -9.39 7.71
CA MET A 17 16.45 -8.79 6.47
C MET A 17 16.05 -9.61 5.24
N THR A 18 16.09 -10.94 5.30
CA THR A 18 15.59 -11.82 4.23
C THR A 18 14.12 -11.55 3.94
N VAL A 19 13.28 -11.42 4.97
CA VAL A 19 11.85 -11.09 4.81
C VAL A 19 11.68 -9.73 4.12
N LEU A 20 12.40 -8.69 4.56
CA LEU A 20 12.28 -7.36 3.95
C LEU A 20 12.71 -7.35 2.48
N ARG A 21 13.79 -8.06 2.14
CA ARG A 21 14.25 -8.21 0.75
C ARG A 21 13.27 -9.01 -0.09
N PHE A 22 12.66 -10.06 0.47
CA PHE A 22 11.61 -10.82 -0.20
C PHE A 22 10.42 -9.92 -0.54
N ILE A 23 9.97 -9.09 0.40
CA ILE A 23 8.89 -8.11 0.16
C ILE A 23 9.32 -7.09 -0.88
N GLN A 24 10.54 -6.56 -0.80
CA GLN A 24 11.01 -5.54 -1.74
C GLN A 24 11.06 -6.04 -3.19
N ASN A 25 11.43 -7.31 -3.38
CA ASN A 25 11.54 -7.94 -4.70
C ASN A 25 10.19 -8.03 -5.42
N ASP A 26 9.14 -8.50 -4.73
CA ASP A 26 7.78 -8.53 -5.27
C ASP A 26 6.72 -8.30 -4.17
N PRO A 27 6.41 -7.03 -3.87
CA PRO A 27 5.39 -6.70 -2.88
C PRO A 27 4.00 -7.16 -3.29
N GLU A 28 3.70 -7.27 -4.60
CA GLU A 28 2.38 -7.69 -5.06
C GLU A 28 2.16 -9.18 -4.84
N GLN A 29 3.17 -10.00 -5.09
CA GLN A 29 3.16 -11.41 -4.73
C GLN A 29 2.90 -11.60 -3.24
N CYS A 30 3.58 -10.82 -2.39
CA CYS A 30 3.38 -10.87 -0.94
C CYS A 30 1.94 -10.55 -0.50
N VAL A 31 1.26 -9.64 -1.21
CA VAL A 31 -0.16 -9.35 -0.98
C VAL A 31 -1.05 -10.50 -1.46
N ARG A 32 -0.78 -11.07 -2.65
CA ARG A 32 -1.58 -12.16 -3.25
C ARG A 32 -1.49 -13.45 -2.44
N GLU A 33 -0.28 -13.86 -2.06
CA GLU A 33 -0.04 -15.13 -1.36
C GLU A 33 -0.29 -15.03 0.15
N GLY A 34 -0.13 -13.82 0.70
CA GLY A 34 -0.35 -13.53 2.10
C GLY A 34 0.76 -14.04 3.03
N ILE A 35 0.62 -13.68 4.31
CA ILE A 35 1.69 -13.84 5.31
C ILE A 35 2.16 -15.28 5.54
N ARG A 36 1.28 -16.27 5.34
CA ARG A 36 1.61 -17.69 5.59
C ARG A 36 2.62 -18.21 4.57
N ALA A 37 2.34 -18.02 3.29
CA ALA A 37 3.23 -18.42 2.21
C ALA A 37 4.58 -17.68 2.32
N VAL A 38 4.55 -16.36 2.55
CA VAL A 38 5.80 -15.59 2.67
C VAL A 38 6.64 -16.04 3.87
N ALA A 39 6.00 -16.41 4.99
CA ALA A 39 6.71 -16.96 6.13
C ALA A 39 7.41 -18.28 5.77
N GLU A 40 6.75 -19.17 5.03
CA GLU A 40 7.34 -20.44 4.57
C GLU A 40 8.53 -20.21 3.64
N HIS A 41 8.41 -19.31 2.66
CA HIS A 41 9.50 -18.93 1.76
C HIS A 41 10.71 -18.34 2.49
N CYS A 42 10.48 -17.67 3.61
CA CYS A 42 11.53 -17.07 4.44
C CYS A 42 12.01 -17.99 5.58
N TYR A 43 11.64 -19.27 5.59
CA TYR A 43 11.96 -20.23 6.66
C TYR A 43 11.58 -19.68 8.06
N SER A 44 10.41 -19.05 8.14
CA SER A 44 9.90 -18.36 9.32
C SER A 44 8.46 -18.77 9.63
N ASN A 45 7.82 -18.06 10.55
CA ASN A 45 6.39 -18.25 10.87
C ASN A 45 5.64 -16.91 10.83
N PRO A 46 4.31 -16.93 10.56
CA PRO A 46 3.51 -15.71 10.44
C PRO A 46 3.66 -14.76 11.64
N SER A 47 3.69 -15.30 12.86
CA SER A 47 3.85 -14.51 14.07
C SER A 47 5.18 -13.74 14.11
N SER A 48 6.24 -14.30 13.55
CA SER A 48 7.55 -13.63 13.44
C SER A 48 7.51 -12.46 12.47
N LEU A 49 6.81 -12.60 11.34
CA LEU A 49 6.59 -11.52 10.38
C LEU A 49 5.73 -10.40 10.97
N VAL A 50 4.70 -10.73 11.75
CA VAL A 50 3.91 -9.72 12.49
C VAL A 50 4.77 -9.00 13.53
N ARG A 51 5.62 -9.73 14.28
CA ARG A 51 6.56 -9.12 15.24
C ARG A 51 7.56 -8.20 14.55
N LEU A 52 8.06 -8.57 13.37
CA LEU A 52 8.92 -7.72 12.56
C LEU A 52 8.19 -6.42 12.18
N ALA A 53 6.96 -6.50 11.67
CA ALA A 53 6.17 -5.31 11.35
C ALA A 53 5.99 -4.39 12.57
N LYS A 54 5.67 -4.97 13.74
CA LYS A 54 5.53 -4.23 15.01
C LYS A 54 6.85 -3.62 15.48
N LYS A 55 7.97 -4.34 15.32
CA LYS A 55 9.32 -3.86 15.62
C LYS A 55 9.68 -2.64 14.79
N LEU A 56 9.25 -2.62 13.53
CA LEU A 56 9.37 -1.50 12.59
C LEU A 56 8.28 -0.43 12.75
N LYS A 57 7.49 -0.49 13.83
CA LYS A 57 6.43 0.47 14.19
C LYS A 57 5.21 0.50 13.26
N PHE A 58 4.98 -0.55 12.50
CA PHE A 58 3.73 -0.76 11.76
C PHE A 58 2.68 -1.46 12.63
N SER A 59 1.41 -1.22 12.32
CA SER A 59 0.24 -1.89 12.88
C SER A 59 0.18 -3.38 12.53
N GLY A 60 0.82 -3.83 11.46
CA GLY A 60 0.86 -5.24 11.09
C GLY A 60 1.53 -5.51 9.74
N TRP A 61 1.43 -6.77 9.30
CA TRP A 61 2.05 -7.27 8.07
C TRP A 61 1.67 -6.47 6.82
N LEU A 62 0.37 -6.27 6.58
CA LEU A 62 -0.09 -5.62 5.35
C LEU A 62 0.40 -4.17 5.25
N GLU A 63 0.41 -3.43 6.36
CA GLU A 63 0.91 -2.06 6.37
C GLU A 63 2.40 -2.00 6.02
N LEU A 64 3.22 -2.93 6.56
CA LEU A 64 4.63 -3.05 6.19
C LEU A 64 4.80 -3.34 4.69
N VAL A 65 4.04 -4.30 4.15
CA VAL A 65 4.13 -4.67 2.73
C VAL A 65 3.72 -3.51 1.82
N TYR A 66 2.64 -2.81 2.16
CA TYR A 66 2.21 -1.64 1.41
C TYR A 66 3.19 -0.48 1.52
N PHE A 67 3.76 -0.24 2.71
CA PHE A 67 4.80 0.76 2.88
C PHE A 67 5.97 0.51 1.92
N ILE A 68 6.48 -0.74 1.87
CA ILE A 68 7.56 -1.12 0.96
C ILE A 68 7.11 -0.97 -0.51
N LYS A 69 5.90 -1.46 -0.85
CA LYS A 69 5.35 -1.35 -2.20
C LYS A 69 5.35 0.09 -2.71
N PHE A 70 4.78 1.02 -1.94
CA PHE A 70 4.52 2.39 -2.40
C PHE A 70 5.68 3.36 -2.17
N ASN A 71 6.53 3.15 -1.17
CA ASN A 71 7.58 4.11 -0.80
C ASN A 71 8.99 3.67 -1.24
N ILE A 72 9.19 2.39 -1.57
CA ILE A 72 10.51 1.82 -1.84
C ILE A 72 10.59 1.19 -3.23
N THR A 73 9.66 0.29 -3.54
CA THR A 73 9.71 -0.53 -4.76
C THR A 73 9.09 0.19 -5.95
N MET A 74 7.89 0.77 -5.80
CA MET A 74 7.37 1.59 -6.88
C MET A 74 8.22 2.86 -6.99
N PRO A 75 8.73 3.20 -8.19
CA PRO A 75 9.14 4.56 -8.43
C PRO A 75 7.93 5.44 -8.07
N LYS A 76 8.17 6.61 -7.49
CA LYS A 76 7.16 7.66 -7.57
C LYS A 76 6.92 7.85 -9.06
N LEU A 77 5.93 7.14 -9.63
CA LEU A 77 5.39 7.50 -10.92
C LEU A 77 5.04 8.96 -10.70
N ASP A 78 5.64 9.83 -11.50
CA ASP A 78 5.24 11.21 -11.57
C ASP A 78 3.85 11.19 -12.23
N VAL A 79 2.84 10.68 -11.51
CA VAL A 79 1.44 10.53 -11.94
C VAL A 79 0.80 11.89 -12.20
N THR A 80 1.52 12.99 -11.91
CA THR A 80 1.14 14.32 -12.33
C THR A 80 1.21 14.48 -13.86
N ASN A 81 1.97 13.63 -14.56
CA ASN A 81 2.18 13.70 -16.01
C ASN A 81 1.51 12.58 -16.82
N ASP A 82 0.97 11.53 -16.18
CA ASP A 82 0.21 10.49 -16.89
C ASP A 82 -1.25 10.94 -17.05
N ILE A 83 -1.55 11.44 -18.24
CA ILE A 83 -2.88 11.90 -18.68
C ILE A 83 -3.95 10.81 -18.49
N ASP A 84 -3.53 9.54 -18.45
CA ASP A 84 -4.41 8.38 -18.30
C ASP A 84 -4.83 8.05 -16.85
N TYR A 85 -4.20 8.67 -15.83
CA TYR A 85 -4.58 8.45 -14.42
C TYR A 85 -6.01 8.92 -14.11
N MET A 86 -6.51 9.90 -14.87
CA MET A 86 -7.87 10.44 -14.73
C MET A 86 -8.87 9.84 -15.71
N SER A 87 -8.53 8.73 -16.39
CA SER A 87 -9.47 8.05 -17.28
C SER A 87 -10.56 7.32 -16.48
N ILE A 88 -11.75 7.92 -16.40
CA ILE A 88 -12.90 7.32 -15.72
C ILE A 88 -13.47 6.21 -16.61
N GLN A 89 -13.49 4.97 -16.11
CA GLN A 89 -14.02 3.80 -16.83
C GLN A 89 -15.08 3.07 -15.99
N PRO A 90 -16.26 2.74 -16.55
CA PRO A 90 -16.70 3.02 -17.92
C PRO A 90 -17.20 4.46 -18.07
N ALA A 91 -16.77 5.16 -19.12
CA ALA A 91 -17.15 6.55 -19.37
C ALA A 91 -18.66 6.72 -19.58
N GLU A 92 -19.33 5.70 -20.12
CA GLU A 92 -20.76 5.68 -20.42
C GLU A 92 -21.63 5.73 -19.16
N ARG A 93 -21.06 5.39 -18.00
CA ARG A 93 -21.77 5.37 -16.71
C ARG A 93 -21.72 6.70 -15.97
N ILE A 94 -20.93 7.66 -16.43
CA ILE A 94 -20.74 8.95 -15.74
C ILE A 94 -22.01 9.78 -15.81
N ALA A 95 -22.57 9.99 -17.00
CA ALA A 95 -23.77 10.80 -17.19
C ALA A 95 -24.97 10.32 -16.35
N PRO A 96 -25.36 9.02 -16.38
CA PRO A 96 -26.48 8.55 -15.57
C PRO A 96 -26.18 8.57 -14.06
N LEU A 97 -24.91 8.37 -13.66
CA LEU A 97 -24.51 8.52 -12.26
C LEU A 97 -24.70 9.97 -11.80
N LEU A 98 -24.17 10.94 -12.53
CA LEU A 98 -24.30 12.37 -12.19
C LEU A 98 -25.76 12.81 -12.09
N GLU A 99 -26.61 12.38 -13.03
CA GLU A 99 -28.05 12.65 -13.00
C GLU A 99 -28.71 12.08 -11.74
N SER A 100 -28.38 10.83 -11.36
CA SER A 100 -28.90 10.22 -10.14
C SER A 100 -28.46 10.93 -8.86
N LEU A 101 -27.26 11.51 -8.86
CA LEU A 101 -26.66 12.16 -7.71
C LEU A 101 -27.19 13.57 -7.45
N GLN A 102 -27.76 14.25 -8.44
CA GLN A 102 -28.31 15.61 -8.30
C GLN A 102 -29.34 15.76 -7.17
N HIS A 103 -30.02 14.67 -6.81
CA HIS A 103 -31.11 14.68 -5.82
C HIS A 103 -30.72 14.01 -4.50
N HIS A 104 -29.46 13.63 -4.31
CA HIS A 104 -29.00 12.86 -3.15
C HIS A 104 -27.86 13.56 -2.42
N ARG A 105 -27.79 13.39 -1.10
CA ARG A 105 -26.62 13.78 -0.30
C ARG A 105 -25.56 12.71 -0.41
N ILE A 106 -24.36 13.10 -0.84
CA ILE A 106 -23.23 12.18 -1.00
C ILE A 106 -22.37 12.27 0.26
N LEU A 107 -22.13 11.14 0.91
CA LEU A 107 -21.10 11.00 1.94
C LEU A 107 -19.89 10.31 1.31
N ILE A 108 -18.79 11.05 1.16
CA ILE A 108 -17.51 10.48 0.76
C ILE A 108 -16.74 10.17 2.04
N HIS A 109 -16.40 8.90 2.25
CA HIS A 109 -15.54 8.50 3.35
C HIS A 109 -14.29 7.82 2.81
N GLY A 110 -13.12 8.26 3.28
CA GLY A 110 -11.83 7.62 3.04
C GLY A 110 -11.18 7.30 4.39
N SER A 111 -10.43 6.19 4.46
CA SER A 111 -9.61 5.86 5.62
C SER A 111 -8.17 5.55 5.20
N GLY A 112 -7.21 5.81 6.09
CA GLY A 112 -5.78 5.60 5.80
C GLY A 112 -5.24 6.58 4.75
N PHE A 113 -4.54 6.06 3.73
CA PHE A 113 -3.85 6.84 2.68
C PHE A 113 -4.80 7.77 1.89
N PHE A 114 -6.09 7.42 1.79
CA PHE A 114 -7.11 8.22 1.11
C PHE A 114 -7.61 9.43 1.92
N ALA A 115 -7.21 9.58 3.19
CA ALA A 115 -7.55 10.76 4.00
C ALA A 115 -6.61 11.95 3.75
N ALA A 116 -5.52 11.75 3.00
CA ALA A 116 -4.54 12.79 2.69
C ALA A 116 -5.00 13.74 1.56
N ASP A 117 -6.01 13.35 0.77
CA ASP A 117 -6.64 14.24 -0.20
C ASP A 117 -7.82 14.97 0.45
N ARG A 118 -7.64 16.27 0.65
CA ARG A 118 -8.60 17.17 1.29
C ARG A 118 -9.97 17.14 0.59
N PRO A 119 -11.08 17.37 1.32
CA PRO A 119 -12.39 17.44 0.72
C PRO A 119 -12.47 18.59 -0.30
N VAL A 120 -12.78 18.23 -1.54
CA VAL A 120 -13.25 19.18 -2.54
C VAL A 120 -14.70 19.48 -2.19
N TYR A 121 -14.96 20.69 -1.70
CA TYR A 121 -16.33 21.22 -1.65
C TYR A 121 -16.69 21.68 -3.06
N LEU A 122 -17.63 20.99 -3.71
CA LEU A 122 -18.31 21.51 -4.89
C LEU A 122 -19.23 22.63 -4.40
N GLN A 123 -18.96 23.87 -4.83
CA GLN A 123 -19.90 24.99 -4.74
C GLN A 123 -20.96 24.88 -5.83
#